data_AF-A0A0Q4JLS4-F1
#
_entry.id   AF-A0A0Q4JLS4-F1
#
_cell.length_a   1.000
_cell.length_b   1.000
_cell.length_c   1.000
_cell.angle_alpha   90.00
_cell.angle_beta   90.00
_cell.angle_gamma   90.00
#
_symmetry.space_group_name_H-M   'P 1'
#
loop_
_entity.id
_entity.type
_entity.pdbx_description
1 polymer ?
#
loop_
_entity_poly.entity_id
_entity_poly.type
_entity_poly.pdbx_seq_one_letter_code
_entity_poly.pdbx_strand_id
1 'polypeptide(L)' 'MQKIIQVVCVVLIAAAVMFGGRWYMYVAQGSSPYDEVGIALNGYAPGPMRAWGCHKMQARFPGQLPPYGCGGPDGRSWL' A
#
# COMPACT_ATOMS: atom_id res chain seq x y z
N MET A 1 -14.86 -31.12 -8.54
CA MET A 1 -13.93 -30.04 -8.97
C MET A 1 -14.55 -28.64 -8.88
N GLN A 2 -15.77 -28.40 -9.39
CA GLN A 2 -16.41 -27.07 -9.37
C GLN A 2 -16.47 -26.39 -8.00
N LYS A 3 -16.80 -27.13 -6.93
CA LYS A 3 -16.86 -26.57 -5.55
C LYS A 3 -15.50 -26.14 -5.01
N ILE A 4 -14.42 -26.86 -5.38
CA ILE A 4 -13.06 -26.53 -4.97
C ILE A 4 -12.62 -25.23 -5.66
N ILE A 5 -12.86 -25.12 -6.97
CA ILE A 5 -12.57 -23.89 -7.73
C ILE A 5 -13.33 -22.72 -7.14
N GLN A 6 -14.62 -22.89 -6.85
CA GLN A 6 -15.44 -21.85 -6.23
C GLN A 6 -14.87 -21.38 -4.90
N VAL A 7 -14.46 -22.30 -4.01
CA VAL A 7 -13.86 -21.96 -2.72
C VAL A 7 -12.54 -21.22 -2.91
N VAL A 8 -11.66 -21.70 -3.80
CA VAL A 8 -10.39 -21.03 -4.10
C VAL A 8 -10.62 -19.61 -4.62
N CYS A 9 -11.55 -19.41 -5.55
CA CYS A 9 -11.89 -18.08 -6.04
C CYS A 9 -12.39 -17.16 -4.93
N VAL A 10 -13.28 -17.64 -4.05
CA VAL A 10 -13.79 -16.85 -2.93
C VAL A 10 -12.66 -16.44 -1.98
N VAL A 11 -11.76 -17.37 -1.65
CA VAL A 11 -10.60 -17.11 -0.78
C VAL A 11 -9.67 -16.07 -1.40
N LEU A 12 -9.36 -16.20 -2.70
CA LEU A 12 -8.50 -15.25 -3.41
C LEU A 12 -9.12 -13.86 -3.49
N ILE A 13 -10.42 -13.76 -3.76
CA ILE A 13 -11.15 -12.49 -3.77
C ILE A 13 -11.13 -11.87 -2.38
N ALA A 14 -11.44 -12.64 -1.34
CA ALA A 14 -11.42 -12.15 0.04
C ALA A 14 -10.02 -11.64 0.43
N ALA A 15 -8.96 -12.38 0.11
CA ALA A 15 -7.59 -11.95 0.34
C ALA A 15 -7.26 -10.64 -0.43
N ALA A 16 -7.61 -10.56 -1.72
CA ALA A 16 -7.38 -9.37 -2.53
C ALA A 16 -8.10 -8.14 -1.95
N VAL A 17 -9.35 -8.30 -1.50
CA VAL A 17 -10.12 -7.22 -0.87
C VAL A 17 -9.50 -6.81 0.47
N MET A 18 -9.09 -7.76 1.32
CA MET A 18 -8.51 -7.44 2.62
C MET A 18 -7.15 -6.73 2.48
N PHE A 19 -6.21 -7.30 1.73
CA PHE A 19 -4.87 -6.72 1.59
C PHE A 19 -4.87 -5.49 0.68
N GLY A 20 -5.53 -5.58 -0.48
CA GLY A 20 -5.63 -4.47 -1.43
C GLY A 20 -6.46 -3.32 -0.88
N GLY A 21 -7.56 -3.61 -0.19
CA GLY A 21 -8.37 -2.62 0.50
C GLY A 21 -7.60 -1.94 1.63
N ARG A 22 -6.91 -2.69 2.49
CA ARG A 22 -6.10 -2.10 3.56
C ARG A 22 -4.96 -1.24 3.02
N TRP A 23 -4.27 -1.71 1.99
CA TRP A 23 -3.24 -0.94 1.29
C TRP A 23 -3.82 0.36 0.70
N TYR A 24 -4.95 0.27 0.00
CA TYR A 24 -5.60 1.43 -0.61
C TYR A 24 -6.04 2.46 0.44
N MET A 25 -6.66 1.98 1.53
CA MET A 25 -7.05 2.84 2.65
C MET A 25 -5.83 3.55 3.25
N TYR A 26 -4.69 2.88 3.36
CA TYR A 26 -3.45 3.52 3.81
C TYR A 26 -2.98 4.63 2.84
N VAL A 27 -2.70 4.30 1.57
CA VAL A 27 -2.07 5.25 0.64
C VAL A 27 -3.00 6.39 0.22
N ALA A 28 -4.28 6.10 0.00
CA ALA A 28 -5.24 7.04 -0.57
C ALA A 28 -6.13 7.74 0.47
N GLN A 29 -6.34 7.12 1.65
CA GLN A 29 -7.29 7.64 2.65
C GLN A 29 -6.73 7.74 4.08
N GLY A 30 -5.50 7.26 4.35
CA GLY A 30 -4.93 7.24 5.69
C GLY A 30 -4.80 8.63 6.30
N SER A 31 -4.91 8.76 7.62
CA SER A 31 -4.75 10.04 8.33
C SER A 31 -3.30 10.38 8.65
N SER A 32 -2.39 9.41 8.51
CA SER A 32 -0.96 9.54 8.78
C SER A 32 -0.15 8.73 7.76
N PRO A 33 1.03 9.21 7.32
CA PRO A 33 1.95 8.41 6.51
C PRO A 33 2.69 7.35 7.34
N TYR A 34 2.61 7.39 8.68
CA TYR A 34 3.37 6.55 9.60
C TYR A 34 2.53 5.42 10.20
N ASP A 35 1.83 4.67 9.35
CA ASP A 35 1.09 3.45 9.72
C ASP A 35 1.94 2.23 9.36
N GLU A 36 2.51 1.55 10.36
CA GLU A 36 3.45 0.43 10.18
C GLU A 36 2.91 -0.69 9.28
N VAL A 37 1.62 -1.01 9.40
CA VAL A 37 0.99 -2.06 8.58
C VAL A 37 0.84 -1.58 7.15
N GLY A 38 0.42 -0.33 6.96
CA GLY A 38 0.34 0.30 5.66
C GLY A 38 1.69 0.39 4.95
N ILE A 39 2.73 0.80 5.69
CA ILE A 39 4.12 0.88 5.23
C ILE A 39 4.58 -0.49 4.72
N ALA A 40 4.39 -1.54 5.52
CA ALA A 40 4.77 -2.90 5.12
C ALA A 40 4.01 -3.33 3.85
N LEU A 41 2.69 -3.12 3.81
CA LEU A 41 1.87 -3.48 2.64
C LEU A 41 2.32 -2.74 1.37
N ASN A 42 2.62 -1.44 1.46
CA ASN A 42 3.10 -0.67 0.31
C ASN A 42 4.52 -1.10 -0.08
N GLY A 43 5.37 -1.43 0.89
CA GLY A 43 6.73 -1.93 0.65
C GLY A 43 6.77 -3.22 -0.16
N TYR A 44 5.84 -4.14 0.11
CA TYR A 44 5.67 -5.40 -0.62
C TYR A 44 4.86 -5.27 -1.92
N ALA A 45 4.23 -4.13 -2.19
CA ALA A 45 3.49 -3.93 -3.42
C ALA A 45 4.43 -3.94 -4.65
N PRO A 46 3.95 -4.36 -5.83
CA PRO A 46 4.72 -4.26 -7.07
C PRO A 46 5.20 -2.83 -7.32
N GLY A 47 6.39 -2.68 -7.91
CA GLY A 47 7.07 -1.39 -8.09
C GLY A 47 6.17 -0.23 -8.55
N PRO A 48 5.36 -0.40 -9.63
CA PRO A 48 4.45 0.65 -10.08
C PRO A 48 3.36 1.03 -9.06
N MET A 49 2.81 0.05 -8.34
CA MET A 49 1.81 0.30 -7.30
C MET A 49 2.43 1.00 -6.10
N ARG A 50 3.62 0.56 -5.68
CA ARG A 50 4.36 1.19 -4.59
C ARG A 50 4.67 2.65 -4.90
N ALA A 51 5.18 2.92 -6.11
CA ALA A 51 5.46 4.28 -6.58
C ALA A 51 4.18 5.13 -6.57
N TRP A 52 3.09 4.64 -7.16
CA TRP A 52 1.81 5.34 -7.14
C TRP A 52 1.34 5.65 -5.71
N GLY A 53 1.47 4.69 -4.79
CA GLY A 53 1.15 4.87 -3.38
C GLY A 53 1.98 5.97 -2.72
N CYS A 54 3.30 5.97 -2.96
CA CYS A 54 4.20 7.00 -2.43
C CYS A 54 3.86 8.40 -2.95
N HIS A 55 3.60 8.56 -4.25
CA HIS A 55 3.20 9.85 -4.83
C HIS A 55 1.84 10.33 -4.28
N LYS A 56 0.88 9.41 -4.09
CA LYS A 56 -0.41 9.74 -3.46
C LYS A 56 -0.24 10.22 -2.02
N MET A 57 0.64 9.58 -1.25
CA MET A 57 0.92 10.01 0.11
C MET A 57 1.65 11.35 0.15
N GLN A 58 2.65 11.58 -0.69
CA GLN A 58 3.37 12.86 -0.78
C GLN A 58 2.41 14.03 -1.01
N ALA A 59 1.45 13.86 -1.92
CA ALA A 59 0.46 14.89 -2.21
C ALA A 59 -0.46 15.22 -1.02
N ARG A 60 -0.66 14.26 -0.11
CA ARG A 60 -1.57 14.38 1.05
C ARG A 60 -0.86 14.83 2.31
N PHE A 61 0.44 14.59 2.40
CA PHE A 61 1.25 14.89 3.58
C PHE A 61 2.42 15.83 3.23
N PRO A 62 2.15 17.05 2.76
CA PRO A 62 3.20 18.00 2.45
C PRO A 62 4.01 18.34 3.70
N GLY A 63 5.35 18.37 3.56
CA GLY A 63 6.27 18.71 4.65
C GLY A 63 6.54 17.58 5.66
N GLN A 64 5.91 16.40 5.49
CA GLN A 64 6.25 15.22 6.26
C GLN A 64 7.42 14.45 5.64
N LEU A 65 8.19 13.73 6.46
CA LEU A 65 9.22 12.84 5.98
C LEU A 65 8.56 11.63 5.29
N PRO A 66 9.17 11.10 4.21
CA PRO A 66 8.65 9.93 3.55
C PRO A 66 8.72 8.71 4.49
N PRO A 67 7.67 7.87 4.53
CA PRO A 67 7.76 6.60 5.23
C PRO A 67 8.74 5.64 4.53
N TYR A 68 9.13 4.57 5.22
CA TYR A 68 10.04 3.57 4.67
C TYR A 68 9.58 3.03 3.31
N GLY A 69 10.51 2.97 2.35
CA GLY A 69 10.21 2.55 0.97
C GLY A 69 9.63 3.63 0.06
N CYS A 70 9.32 4.82 0.59
CA CYS A 70 8.90 6.00 -0.19
C CYS A 70 9.93 7.13 -0.21
N GLY A 71 11.07 6.97 0.48
CA GLY A 71 12.15 7.94 0.52
C GLY A 71 13.22 7.71 -0.55
N GLY A 72 13.77 8.81 -1.07
CA GLY A 72 14.93 8.83 -1.95
C GLY A 72 16.20 8.38 -1.24
N PRO A 73 17.37 8.42 -1.93
CA PRO A 73 18.64 7.95 -1.38
C PRO A 73 19.07 8.62 -0.08
N ASP A 74 18.61 9.85 0.18
CA ASP A 74 18.89 10.61 1.40
C ASP A 74 17.95 10.27 2.57
N GLY A 75 16.92 9.45 2.34
CA GLY A 75 15.88 9.07 3.30
C GLY A 75 15.00 10.24 3.76
N ARG A 76 15.11 11.41 3.13
CA ARG A 76 14.44 12.65 3.55
C ARG A 76 13.61 13.25 2.42
N SER A 77 14.09 13.12 1.19
CA SER A 77 13.33 13.45 -0.01
C SER A 77 12.34 12.33 -0.35
N TRP A 78 11.18 12.68 -0.87
CA TRP A 78 10.24 11.71 -1.44
C TRP A 78 10.78 11.22 -2.79
N LEU A 79 10.53 9.95 -3.12
CA LEU A 79 10.81 9.34 -4.43
C LEU A 79 9.99 9.98 -5.56
#